data_AF-A0A2R8VI19-F1
#
_entry.id   AF-A0A2R8VI19-F1
#
_cell.length_a   1.000
_cell.length_b   1.000
_cell.length_c   1.000
_cell.angle_alpha   90.00
_cell.angle_beta   90.00
_cell.angle_gamma   90.00
#
_symmetry.space_group_name_H-M   'P 1'
#
loop_
_entity.id
_entity.type
_entity.pdbx_description
1 polymer ?
#
loop_
_entity_poly.entity_id
_entity_poly.type
_entity_poly.pdbx_seq_one_letter_code
_entity_poly.pdbx_strand_id
1 'polypeptide(L)'
;MADSKPLRTLDGDPVAVEALLQDVFGIVVDEAILKGTSASEKVCEWKEPEELKQLLDLELQSQGESREQILERCRTVIHYSVKTGHPRFFNQLFSGLDPHALAGRIITESLNTSQYTYE
;
A
#
# COMPACT_ATOMS: atom_id res chain seq x y z
N MET A 1 41.08 23.16 9.99
CA MET A 1 40.18 22.84 8.87
C MET A 1 39.45 21.58 9.29
N ALA A 2 38.16 21.70 9.62
CA ALA A 2 37.38 20.56 10.10
C ALA A 2 37.01 19.69 8.90
N ASP A 3 37.41 18.41 8.93
CA ASP A 3 36.94 17.40 7.98
C ASP A 3 35.43 17.26 8.11
N SER A 4 34.69 17.92 7.21
CA SER A 4 33.26 17.70 7.04
C SER A 4 33.09 16.32 6.39
N LYS A 5 32.88 15.28 7.21
CA LYS A 5 32.40 13.99 6.72
C LYS A 5 31.14 14.24 5.87
N PRO A 6 31.04 13.68 4.65
CA PRO A 6 29.84 13.84 3.85
C PRO A 6 28.64 13.30 4.65
N LEU A 7 27.57 14.09 4.71
CA LEU A 7 26.31 13.67 5.28
C LEU A 7 25.86 12.41 4.53
N ARG A 8 25.55 11.33 5.27
CA ARG A 8 24.99 10.11 4.68
C ARG A 8 23.70 10.47 3.96
N THR A 9 23.52 9.93 2.76
CA THR A 9 22.26 10.03 2.00
C THR A 9 21.13 9.49 2.88
N LEU A 10 20.05 10.28 3.02
CA LEU A 10 18.89 9.94 3.85
C LEU A 10 17.86 9.08 3.08
N ASP A 11 18.13 8.75 1.83
CA ASP A 11 17.23 8.08 0.88
C ASP A 11 16.96 6.58 1.21
N GLY A 12 17.29 6.16 2.43
CA GLY A 12 17.22 4.77 2.86
C GLY A 12 18.40 3.93 2.38
N ASP A 13 18.69 2.85 3.11
CA ASP A 13 19.62 1.83 2.63
C ASP A 13 19.00 1.10 1.42
N PRO A 14 19.64 1.06 0.23
CA PRO A 14 19.03 0.48 -0.97
C PRO A 14 18.55 -0.96 -0.81
N VAL A 15 19.28 -1.75 0.00
CA VAL A 15 18.89 -3.14 0.30
C VAL A 15 17.62 -3.17 1.15
N ALA A 16 17.52 -2.30 2.16
CA ALA A 16 16.31 -2.16 2.95
C ALA A 16 15.11 -1.68 2.12
N VAL A 17 15.33 -0.76 1.16
CA VAL A 17 14.29 -0.25 0.26
C VAL A 17 13.77 -1.37 -0.66
N GLU A 18 14.66 -2.11 -1.32
CA GLU A 18 14.27 -3.23 -2.18
C GLU A 18 13.47 -4.27 -1.39
N ALA A 19 13.97 -4.66 -0.22
CA ALA A 19 13.34 -5.68 0.60
C ALA A 19 11.96 -5.23 1.12
N LEU A 20 11.80 -3.96 1.50
CA LEU A 20 10.50 -3.40 1.86
C LEU A 20 9.52 -3.46 0.70
N LEU A 21 9.92 -3.03 -0.49
CA LEU A 21 9.05 -3.01 -1.67
C LEU A 21 8.64 -4.42 -2.10
N GLN A 22 9.55 -5.39 -2.05
CA GLN A 22 9.25 -6.80 -2.33
C GLN A 22 8.21 -7.35 -1.36
N ASP A 23 8.37 -7.11 -0.06
CA ASP A 23 7.41 -7.56 0.94
C ASP A 23 6.04 -6.90 0.72
N VAL A 24 5.99 -5.58 0.60
CA VAL A 24 4.74 -4.85 0.36
C VAL A 24 4.04 -5.35 -0.89
N PHE A 25 4.78 -5.58 -1.98
CA PHE A 25 4.19 -6.10 -3.21
C PHE A 25 3.65 -7.53 -3.04
N GLY A 26 4.34 -8.39 -2.28
CA GLY A 26 3.82 -9.70 -1.88
C GLY A 26 2.49 -9.59 -1.13
N ILE A 27 2.38 -8.66 -0.18
CA ILE A 27 1.12 -8.39 0.55
C ILE A 27 0.01 -7.97 -0.41
N VAL A 28 0.31 -7.06 -1.34
CA VAL A 28 -0.68 -6.58 -2.32
C VAL A 28 -1.16 -7.72 -3.21
N VAL A 29 -0.26 -8.56 -3.72
CA VAL A 29 -0.60 -9.71 -4.55
C VAL A 29 -1.51 -10.68 -3.79
N ASP A 30 -1.11 -11.10 -2.59
CA ASP A 30 -1.86 -12.11 -1.84
C ASP A 30 -3.20 -11.58 -1.31
N GLU A 31 -3.19 -10.43 -0.64
CA GLU A 31 -4.34 -9.94 0.12
C GLU A 31 -5.28 -9.07 -0.72
N ALA A 32 -4.75 -8.16 -1.54
CA ALA A 32 -5.57 -7.21 -2.29
C ALA A 32 -6.01 -7.76 -3.65
N ILE A 33 -5.14 -8.49 -4.35
CA ILE A 33 -5.42 -9.03 -5.69
C ILE A 33 -6.07 -10.41 -5.59
N LEU A 34 -5.35 -11.43 -5.09
CA LEU A 34 -5.84 -12.81 -5.12
C LEU A 34 -7.05 -12.99 -4.19
N LYS A 35 -6.92 -12.65 -2.91
CA LYS A 35 -8.06 -12.74 -1.96
C LYS A 35 -9.13 -11.70 -2.24
N GLY A 36 -8.75 -10.45 -2.48
CA GLY A 36 -9.70 -9.35 -2.72
C GLY A 36 -10.60 -9.53 -3.96
N THR A 37 -10.24 -10.41 -4.89
CA THR A 37 -11.07 -10.77 -6.06
C THR A 37 -11.70 -12.16 -5.96
N SER A 38 -11.44 -12.92 -4.89
CA SER A 38 -12.02 -14.25 -4.69
C SER A 38 -13.45 -14.17 -4.14
N ALA A 39 -14.37 -14.92 -4.77
CA ALA A 39 -15.76 -15.01 -4.32
C ALA A 39 -15.96 -15.79 -3.00
N SER A 40 -14.92 -16.44 -2.48
CA SER A 40 -14.93 -17.12 -1.16
C SER A 40 -14.66 -16.16 0.00
N GLU A 41 -14.16 -14.97 -0.28
CA GLU A 41 -13.79 -13.98 0.73
C GLU A 41 -14.94 -13.01 1.02
N LYS A 42 -14.78 -12.21 2.08
CA LYS A 42 -15.72 -11.14 2.40
C LYS A 42 -15.49 -9.93 1.48
N VAL A 43 -16.59 -9.32 1.03
CA VAL A 43 -16.54 -8.05 0.27
C VAL A 43 -15.99 -6.90 1.13
N CYS A 44 -16.27 -6.91 2.43
CA CYS A 44 -15.75 -5.97 3.41
C CYS A 44 -15.76 -6.56 4.82
N GLU A 45 -14.80 -6.17 5.65
CA GLU A 45 -14.79 -6.46 7.08
C GLU A 45 -15.32 -5.22 7.81
N TRP A 46 -16.63 -5.18 8.06
CA TRP A 46 -17.27 -4.01 8.68
C TRP A 46 -16.78 -3.79 10.11
N LYS A 47 -16.52 -2.52 10.44
CA LYS A 47 -16.13 -2.02 11.76
C LYS A 47 -16.77 -0.65 11.99
N GLU A 48 -17.19 -0.39 13.23
CA GLU A 48 -17.64 0.95 13.60
C GLU A 48 -16.47 1.94 13.57
N PRO A 49 -16.69 3.24 13.30
CA PRO A 49 -15.60 4.21 13.13
C PRO A 49 -14.61 4.27 14.30
N GLU A 50 -15.11 4.24 15.54
CA GLU A 50 -14.26 4.29 16.74
C GLU A 50 -13.45 2.99 16.93
N GLU A 51 -14.03 1.84 16.59
CA GLU A 51 -13.32 0.55 16.61
C GLU A 51 -12.22 0.53 15.54
N LEU A 52 -12.54 0.96 14.31
CA LEU A 52 -11.58 0.97 13.21
C LEU A 52 -10.43 1.94 13.46
N LYS A 53 -10.70 3.11 14.07
CA LYS A 53 -9.65 4.06 14.45
C LYS A 53 -8.65 3.44 15.44
N GLN A 54 -9.14 2.69 16.43
CA GLN A 54 -8.28 2.00 17.40
C GLN A 54 -7.46 0.89 16.72
N LEU A 55 -8.06 0.15 15.79
CA LEU A 55 -7.38 -0.92 15.05
C LEU A 55 -6.28 -0.40 14.11
N LEU A 56 -6.46 0.80 13.56
CA LEU A 56 -5.53 1.39 12.59
C LEU A 56 -4.40 2.21 13.22
N ASP A 57 -4.57 2.69 14.45
CA ASP A 57 -3.61 3.54 15.16
C ASP A 57 -3.04 4.67 14.27
N LEU A 58 -3.91 5.58 13.85
CA LEU A 58 -3.64 6.57 12.80
C LEU A 58 -2.89 7.83 13.27
N GLU A 59 -2.54 7.94 14.56
CA GLU A 59 -1.88 9.13 15.09
C GLU A 59 -0.41 9.18 14.65
N LEU A 60 -0.04 10.22 13.89
CA LEU A 60 1.34 10.41 13.46
C LEU A 60 2.21 10.84 14.64
N GLN A 61 3.35 10.14 14.81
CA GLN A 61 4.28 10.38 15.91
C GLN A 61 5.58 11.02 15.41
N SER A 62 6.38 11.56 16.35
CA SER A 62 7.68 12.16 16.02
C SER A 62 8.74 11.13 15.62
N GLN A 63 8.59 9.88 16.03
CA GLN A 63 9.51 8.78 15.72
C GLN A 63 8.93 7.93 14.59
N GLY A 64 9.81 7.39 13.75
CA GLY A 64 9.42 6.39 12.75
C GLY A 64 9.15 5.03 13.39
N GLU A 65 8.60 4.12 12.60
CA GLU A 65 8.32 2.75 13.00
C GLU A 65 9.27 1.77 12.33
N SER A 66 9.35 0.55 12.88
CA SER A 66 10.12 -0.53 12.26
C SER A 66 9.46 -1.02 10.97
N ARG A 67 10.22 -1.71 10.12
CA ARG A 67 9.71 -2.34 8.90
C ARG A 67 8.55 -3.29 9.20
N GLU A 68 8.66 -4.08 10.25
CA GLU A 68 7.64 -5.07 10.64
C GLU A 68 6.31 -4.38 10.99
N GLN A 69 6.38 -3.26 11.70
CA GLN A 69 5.19 -2.45 12.02
C GLN A 69 4.57 -1.87 10.75
N ILE A 70 5.37 -1.34 9.82
CA ILE A 70 4.88 -0.83 8.53
C ILE A 70 4.18 -1.93 7.72
N LEU A 71 4.76 -3.13 7.65
CA LEU A 71 4.15 -4.26 6.94
C LEU A 71 2.83 -4.68 7.59
N GLU A 72 2.74 -4.69 8.91
CA GLU A 72 1.50 -4.98 9.62
C GLU A 72 0.42 -3.91 9.37
N ARG A 73 0.81 -2.63 9.31
CA ARG A 73 -0.09 -1.55 8.91
C ARG A 73 -0.60 -1.75 7.48
N CYS A 74 0.25 -2.14 6.52
CA CYS A 74 -0.19 -2.46 5.16
C CYS A 74 -1.25 -3.58 5.15
N ARG A 75 -1.03 -4.65 5.90
CA ARG A 75 -2.01 -5.76 6.03
C ARG A 75 -3.32 -5.28 6.63
N THR A 76 -3.25 -4.51 7.70
CA THR A 76 -4.41 -3.99 8.42
C THR A 76 -5.25 -3.08 7.53
N VAL A 77 -4.61 -2.16 6.80
CA VAL A 77 -5.29 -1.27 5.84
C VAL A 77 -5.99 -2.08 4.76
N ILE A 78 -5.32 -3.07 4.16
CA ILE A 78 -5.93 -3.92 3.14
C ILE A 78 -7.09 -4.72 3.72
N HIS A 79 -6.92 -5.33 4.91
CA HIS A 79 -7.91 -6.19 5.55
C HIS A 79 -9.24 -5.48 5.76
N TYR A 80 -9.22 -4.28 6.34
CA TYR A 80 -10.44 -3.53 6.67
C TYR A 80 -10.99 -2.68 5.51
N SER A 81 -10.23 -2.50 4.43
CA SER A 81 -10.73 -1.81 3.24
C SER A 81 -11.80 -2.62 2.49
N VAL A 82 -12.76 -1.92 1.87
CA VAL A 82 -13.74 -2.56 0.98
C VAL A 82 -13.03 -3.13 -0.26
N LYS A 83 -13.32 -4.38 -0.61
CA LYS A 83 -12.72 -5.08 -1.75
C LYS A 83 -13.50 -4.75 -3.03
N THR A 84 -13.21 -3.61 -3.65
CA THR A 84 -13.93 -3.17 -4.88
C THR A 84 -13.68 -4.08 -6.08
N GLY A 85 -12.59 -4.86 -6.07
CA GLY A 85 -12.30 -5.88 -7.07
C GLY A 85 -13.13 -7.16 -6.93
N HIS A 86 -13.86 -7.33 -5.82
CA HIS A 86 -14.61 -8.53 -5.52
C HIS A 86 -15.80 -8.70 -6.50
N PRO A 87 -16.06 -9.90 -7.05
CA PRO A 87 -17.09 -10.13 -8.07
C PRO A 87 -18.54 -9.91 -7.57
N ARG A 88 -18.71 -9.72 -6.26
CA ARG A 88 -20.00 -9.41 -5.61
C ARG A 88 -20.11 -7.97 -5.10
N PHE A 89 -19.18 -7.10 -5.48
CA PHE A 89 -19.26 -5.67 -5.19
C PHE A 89 -20.09 -4.96 -6.28
N PHE A 90 -21.30 -4.51 -5.93
CA PHE A 90 -22.24 -3.85 -6.85
C PHE A 90 -22.70 -2.48 -6.36
N ASN A 91 -21.98 -1.91 -5.39
CA ASN A 91 -22.43 -0.68 -4.72
C ASN A 91 -22.28 0.58 -5.59
N GLN A 92 -21.47 0.51 -6.64
CA GLN A 92 -21.04 1.68 -7.42
C GLN A 92 -21.11 1.41 -8.92
N LEU A 93 -20.94 2.45 -9.73
CA LEU A 93 -20.83 2.37 -11.19
C LEU A 93 -19.46 1.84 -11.66
N PHE A 94 -18.65 1.29 -10.75
CA PHE A 94 -17.39 0.61 -11.03
C PHE A 94 -17.27 -0.64 -10.16
N SER A 95 -16.61 -1.67 -10.66
CA SER A 95 -16.31 -2.90 -9.94
C SER A 95 -15.24 -3.71 -10.69
N GLY A 96 -14.59 -4.63 -9.99
CA GLY A 96 -13.58 -5.52 -10.55
C GLY A 96 -12.17 -4.95 -10.56
N LEU A 97 -11.22 -5.82 -10.94
CA LEU A 97 -9.80 -5.51 -11.02
C LEU A 97 -9.29 -6.03 -12.36
N ASP A 98 -9.00 -5.12 -13.29
CA ASP A 98 -8.36 -5.47 -14.55
C ASP A 98 -6.83 -5.52 -14.34
N PRO A 99 -6.17 -6.67 -14.61
CA PRO A 99 -4.76 -6.84 -14.32
C PRO A 99 -3.85 -5.98 -15.22
N HIS A 100 -4.26 -5.68 -16.45
CA HIS A 100 -3.48 -4.85 -17.37
C HIS A 100 -3.51 -3.38 -16.96
N ALA A 101 -4.68 -2.88 -16.59
CA ALA A 101 -4.85 -1.54 -16.04
C ALA A 101 -4.08 -1.39 -14.71
N LEU A 102 -4.11 -2.40 -13.84
CA LEU A 102 -3.33 -2.38 -12.60
C LEU A 102 -1.82 -2.34 -12.86
N ALA A 103 -1.32 -3.12 -13.82
CA ALA A 103 0.08 -3.05 -14.23
C ALA A 103 0.47 -1.64 -14.72
N GLY A 104 -0.40 -1.00 -15.53
CA GLY A 104 -0.21 0.38 -15.96
C GLY A 104 -0.19 1.38 -14.79
N ARG A 105 -1.05 1.18 -13.77
CA ARG A 105 -1.05 2.00 -12.55
C ARG A 105 0.26 1.85 -11.78
N ILE A 106 0.73 0.62 -11.55
CA ILE A 106 1.99 0.37 -10.84
C ILE A 106 3.18 1.04 -11.55
N ILE A 107 3.26 0.94 -12.88
CA ILE A 107 4.30 1.60 -13.68
C ILE A 107 4.20 3.13 -13.52
N THR A 108 2.99 3.69 -13.62
CA THR A 108 2.75 5.13 -13.54
C THR A 108 3.17 5.69 -12.18
N GLU A 109 2.74 5.06 -11.08
CA GLU A 109 3.09 5.47 -9.71
C GLU A 109 4.60 5.32 -9.44
N SER A 110 5.25 4.34 -10.08
CA SER A 110 6.70 4.13 -9.95
C SER A 110 7.52 5.20 -10.69
N LEU A 111 7.00 5.76 -11.79
CA LEU A 111 7.67 6.81 -12.57
C LEU A 111 7.46 8.22 -11.97
N ASN A 112 6.35 8.43 -11.25
CA ASN A 112 6.06 9.64 -10.45
C ASN A 112 6.40 10.97 -11.15
N THR A 113 6.04 11.09 -12.43
CA THR A 113 6.26 12.31 -13.23
C THR A 113 4.97 13.11 -13.39
N SER A 114 5.07 14.33 -13.95
CA SER A 114 3.93 15.18 -14.28
C SER A 114 3.67 15.20 -15.78
N GLN A 115 2.40 15.12 -16.18
CA GLN A 115 1.99 15.25 -17.57
C GLN A 115 1.96 16.74 -18.00
N TYR A 116 3.12 17.40 -17.92
CA TYR A 116 3.28 18.83 -18.17
C TYR A 116 3.93 19.13 -19.52
N THR A 117 5.02 18.43 -19.85
CA THR A 117 5.83 18.66 -21.05
C THR A 117 6.21 17.34 -21.72
N TYR A 118 6.72 17.45 -22.96
CA TYR A 118 7.26 16.31 -23.71
C TYR A 118 8.75 16.04 -23.42
N GLU A 119 9.49 17.03 -22.94
CA GLU A 119 10.87 16.88 -22.42
C GLU A 119 10.89 15.97 -21.19
#